data_AF-A0A544QLR9-F1
#
_entry.id   AF-A0A544QLR9-F1
#
_cell.length_a   1.000
_cell.length_b   1.000
_cell.length_c   1.000
_cell.angle_alpha   90.00
_cell.angle_beta   90.00
_cell.angle_gamma   90.00
#
_symmetry.space_group_name_H-M   'P 1'
#
loop_
_entity.id
_entity.type
_entity.pdbx_description
1 polymer ?
#
loop_
_entity_poly.entity_id
_entity_poly.type
_entity_poly.pdbx_seq_one_letter_code
_entity_poly.pdbx_strand_id
1 'polypeptide(L)'
;MTALPDRTTVVSELFRAGVVGAALLALGESMAMAAGTAAGFLALRALGDAIQRVVGDYADHVLLGGAILVGVALLARSGIGVSWVVGGALVGGWLLVDGVQQLRYGRTRDQSVAPLVADGNGPIRGFLRALLGRLLAPITLSRTADVSR
;
A
#
# COMPACT_ATOMS: atom_id res chain seq x y z
N MET A 1 5.86 -10.53 -23.40
CA MET A 1 4.58 -10.04 -23.95
C MET A 1 4.01 -9.01 -22.97
N THR A 2 4.07 -7.72 -23.30
CA THR A 2 3.48 -6.66 -22.46
C THR A 2 1.98 -6.63 -22.69
N ALA A 3 1.22 -7.31 -21.82
CA ALA A 3 -0.24 -7.21 -21.84
C ALA A 3 -0.62 -5.77 -21.50
N LEU A 4 -1.22 -5.07 -22.46
CA LEU A 4 -1.85 -3.78 -22.23
C LEU A 4 -2.95 -3.97 -21.18
N PRO A 5 -3.06 -3.07 -20.18
CA PRO A 5 -4.09 -3.18 -19.16
C PRO A 5 -5.48 -3.16 -19.79
N ASP A 6 -6.36 -4.02 -19.30
CA ASP A 6 -7.75 -4.09 -19.79
C ASP A 6 -8.48 -2.78 -19.50
N ARG A 7 -9.43 -2.42 -20.37
CA ARG A 7 -10.23 -1.19 -20.28
C ARG A 7 -10.91 -1.07 -18.92
N THR A 8 -11.38 -2.19 -18.38
CA THR A 8 -12.02 -2.28 -17.06
C THR A 8 -11.07 -1.85 -15.93
N THR A 9 -9.79 -2.20 -16.03
CA THR A 9 -8.75 -1.84 -15.05
C THR A 9 -8.47 -0.35 -15.12
N VAL A 10 -8.31 0.21 -16.32
CA VAL A 10 -8.06 1.65 -16.51
C VAL A 10 -9.22 2.50 -15.97
N VAL A 11 -10.46 2.10 -16.24
CA VAL A 11 -11.65 2.81 -15.74
C VAL A 11 -11.75 2.74 -14.21
N SER A 12 -11.44 1.58 -13.61
CA SER A 12 -11.40 1.41 -12.15
C SER A 12 -10.37 2.34 -11.49
N GLU A 13 -9.16 2.43 -12.05
CA GLU A 13 -8.11 3.31 -11.50
C GLU A 13 -8.46 4.79 -11.66
N LEU A 14 -9.04 5.19 -12.79
CA LEU A 14 -9.56 6.54 -12.98
C LEU A 14 -10.66 6.88 -11.97
N PHE A 15 -11.59 5.96 -11.71
CA PHE A 15 -12.64 6.17 -10.72
C PHE A 15 -12.06 6.33 -9.32
N ARG A 16 -11.09 5.50 -8.93
CA ARG A 16 -10.39 5.63 -7.62
C ARG A 16 -9.68 6.96 -7.48
N ALA A 17 -8.97 7.41 -8.52
CA ALA A 17 -8.34 8.73 -8.53
C ALA A 17 -9.40 9.85 -8.42
N GLY A 18 -10.51 9.70 -9.12
CA GLY A 18 -11.66 10.61 -9.03
C GLY A 18 -12.23 10.71 -7.61
N VAL A 19 -12.36 9.58 -6.90
CA VAL A 19 -12.81 9.54 -5.50
C VAL A 19 -11.83 10.29 -4.59
N VAL A 20 -10.52 10.16 -4.79
CA VAL A 20 -9.51 10.92 -4.03
C VAL A 20 -9.67 12.43 -4.24
N GLY A 21 -9.83 12.86 -5.50
CA GLY A 21 -10.07 14.27 -5.82
C GLY A 21 -11.38 14.79 -5.21
N ALA A 22 -12.47 14.04 -5.33
CA ALA A 22 -13.76 14.39 -4.76
C ALA A 22 -13.72 14.50 -3.23
N ALA A 23 -12.98 13.62 -2.56
CA ALA A 23 -12.78 13.68 -1.11
C ALA A 23 -12.07 14.98 -0.69
N LEU A 24 -11.05 15.42 -1.44
CA LEU A 24 -10.36 16.68 -1.15
C LEU A 24 -11.27 17.89 -1.37
N LEU A 25 -12.08 17.89 -2.43
CA LEU A 25 -13.09 18.93 -2.64
C LEU A 25 -14.11 18.98 -1.49
N ALA A 26 -14.55 17.82 -0.99
CA ALA A 26 -15.46 17.74 0.15
C ALA A 26 -14.83 18.27 1.45
N LEU A 27 -13.50 18.22 1.58
CA LEU A 27 -12.73 18.81 2.68
C LEU A 27 -12.48 20.32 2.51
N GLY A 28 -12.96 20.92 1.42
CA GLY A 28 -12.83 22.36 1.16
C GLY A 28 -11.57 22.77 0.40
N GLU A 29 -10.81 21.80 -0.15
CA GLU A 29 -9.63 22.10 -0.95
C GLU A 29 -9.96 22.70 -2.31
N SER A 30 -8.99 23.43 -2.88
CA SER A 30 -9.15 24.02 -4.21
C SER A 30 -9.23 22.96 -5.31
N MET A 31 -9.94 23.28 -6.41
CA MET A 31 -10.05 22.39 -7.57
C MET A 31 -8.69 22.02 -8.16
N ALA A 32 -7.74 22.95 -8.18
CA ALA A 32 -6.38 22.70 -8.64
C ALA A 32 -5.64 21.68 -7.75
N MET A 33 -5.76 21.82 -6.42
CA MET A 33 -5.16 20.88 -5.47
C MET A 33 -5.81 19.50 -5.55
N ALA A 34 -7.14 19.43 -5.65
CA ALA A 34 -7.87 18.18 -5.78
C ALA A 34 -7.50 17.44 -7.08
N ALA A 35 -7.48 18.15 -8.21
CA ALA A 35 -7.11 17.57 -9.50
C ALA A 35 -5.64 17.14 -9.53
N GLY A 36 -4.73 17.98 -9.03
CA GLY A 36 -3.32 17.67 -8.93
C GLY A 36 -3.05 16.43 -8.07
N THR A 37 -3.73 16.31 -6.93
CA THR A 37 -3.58 15.15 -6.03
C THR A 37 -4.17 13.88 -6.65
N ALA A 38 -5.33 13.97 -7.32
CA ALA A 38 -5.91 12.83 -8.05
C ALA A 38 -4.97 12.34 -9.17
N ALA A 39 -4.38 13.25 -9.93
CA ALA A 39 -3.40 12.92 -10.97
C ALA A 39 -2.13 12.29 -10.38
N GLY A 40 -1.60 12.86 -9.29
CA GLY A 40 -0.44 12.31 -8.59
C GLY A 40 -0.71 10.92 -8.02
N PHE A 41 -1.88 10.69 -7.44
CA PHE A 41 -2.31 9.37 -6.95
C PHE A 41 -2.38 8.35 -8.08
N LEU A 42 -2.98 8.71 -9.22
CA LEU A 42 -3.06 7.84 -10.39
C LEU A 42 -1.66 7.49 -10.93
N ALA A 43 -0.77 8.48 -11.04
CA ALA A 43 0.60 8.28 -11.49
C ALA A 43 1.39 7.35 -10.55
N LEU A 44 1.23 7.54 -9.23
CA LEU A 44 1.89 6.70 -8.23
C LEU A 44 1.42 5.25 -8.32
N ARG A 45 0.12 5.02 -8.56
CA ARG A 45 -0.42 3.68 -8.78
C ARG A 45 0.09 3.04 -10.06
N ALA A 46 0.05 3.76 -11.18
CA ALA A 46 0.56 3.27 -12.45
C ALA A 46 2.06 2.90 -12.34
N LEU A 47 2.84 3.70 -11.62
CA LEU A 47 4.24 3.41 -11.35
C LEU A 47 4.41 2.20 -10.44
N GLY A 48 3.60 2.07 -9.39
CA GLY A 48 3.57 0.90 -8.52
C GLY A 48 3.30 -0.40 -9.29
N ASP A 49 2.29 -0.39 -10.16
CA ASP A 49 1.94 -1.54 -11.01
C ASP A 49 3.08 -1.89 -11.98
N ALA A 50 3.73 -0.88 -12.56
CA ALA A 50 4.86 -1.09 -13.45
C ALA A 50 6.04 -1.72 -12.71
N ILE A 51 6.37 -1.22 -11.51
CA ILE A 51 7.47 -1.74 -10.71
C ILE A 51 7.16 -3.14 -10.17
N GLN A 52 5.91 -3.44 -9.80
CA GLN A 52 5.52 -4.80 -9.40
C GLN A 52 5.85 -5.84 -10.47
N ARG A 53 5.54 -5.52 -11.73
CA ARG A 53 5.80 -6.41 -12.87
C ARG A 53 7.29 -6.65 -13.14
N VAL A 54 8.16 -5.77 -12.66
CA VAL A 54 9.62 -5.80 -12.93
C VAL A 54 10.40 -6.32 -11.71
N VAL A 55 10.05 -5.87 -10.51
CA VAL A 55 10.81 -6.06 -9.27
C VAL A 55 10.18 -7.12 -8.38
N GLY A 56 8.87 -7.31 -8.44
CA GLY A 56 8.12 -8.29 -7.64
C GLY A 56 6.88 -7.73 -6.97
N ASP A 57 5.99 -8.62 -6.54
CA ASP A 57 4.62 -8.36 -6.07
C ASP A 57 4.48 -7.30 -4.96
N TYR A 58 5.52 -7.10 -4.16
CA TYR A 58 5.53 -6.19 -3.02
C TYR A 58 6.35 -4.90 -3.25
N ALA A 59 6.81 -4.66 -4.47
CA ALA A 59 7.60 -3.47 -4.76
C ALA A 59 6.80 -2.16 -4.68
N ASP A 60 5.48 -2.23 -4.84
CA ASP A 60 4.58 -1.09 -4.56
C ASP A 60 4.59 -0.67 -3.09
N HIS A 61 4.81 -1.59 -2.15
CA HIS A 61 4.89 -1.26 -0.73
C HIS A 61 6.14 -0.44 -0.43
N VAL A 62 7.27 -0.77 -1.08
CA VAL A 62 8.51 0.03 -0.99
C VAL A 62 8.30 1.42 -1.57
N LEU A 63 7.69 1.50 -2.76
CA LEU A 63 7.41 2.77 -3.42
C LEU A 63 6.45 3.64 -2.62
N LEU A 64 5.33 3.09 -2.15
CA LEU A 64 4.33 3.80 -1.37
C LEU A 64 4.90 4.23 -0.01
N GLY A 65 5.62 3.32 0.67
CA GLY A 65 6.29 3.63 1.93
C GLY A 65 7.30 4.76 1.78
N GLY A 66 8.14 4.71 0.75
CA GLY A 66 9.09 5.77 0.42
C GLY A 66 8.42 7.10 0.09
N ALA A 67 7.36 7.09 -0.72
CA ALA A 67 6.60 8.29 -1.07
C ALA A 67 5.97 8.95 0.17
N ILE A 68 5.42 8.15 1.10
CA ILE A 68 4.88 8.65 2.37
C ILE A 68 5.99 9.26 3.22
N LEU A 69 7.14 8.60 3.37
CA LEU A 69 8.25 9.13 4.17
C LEU A 69 8.79 10.45 3.61
N VAL A 70 8.95 10.55 2.28
CA VAL A 70 9.36 11.80 1.62
C VAL A 70 8.31 12.89 1.83
N GLY A 71 7.02 12.57 1.62
CA GLY A 71 5.92 13.51 1.86
C GLY A 71 5.90 14.01 3.30
N VAL A 72 5.99 13.11 4.28
CA VAL A 72 6.06 13.46 5.70
C VAL A 72 7.28 14.34 6.01
N ALA A 73 8.45 14.03 5.46
CA ALA A 73 9.64 14.85 5.66
C ALA A 73 9.48 16.26 5.08
N LEU A 74 8.80 16.40 3.95
CA LEU A 74 8.48 17.71 3.35
C LEU A 74 7.45 18.47 4.20
N LEU A 75 6.37 17.82 4.63
CA LEU A 75 5.32 18.47 5.44
C LEU A 75 5.78 18.78 6.87
N ALA A 76 6.71 18.00 7.43
CA ALA A 76 7.34 18.31 8.72
C ALA A 76 8.06 19.67 8.66
N ARG A 77 8.69 20.00 7.52
CA ARG A 77 9.34 21.31 7.33
C ARG A 77 8.36 22.47 7.24
N SER A 78 7.11 22.22 6.85
CA SER A 78 6.05 23.22 6.79
C SER A 78 5.28 23.37 8.10
N GLY A 79 5.72 22.71 9.20
CA GLY A 79 5.12 22.87 10.52
C GLY A 79 3.85 22.04 10.76
N ILE A 80 3.66 20.94 10.04
CA ILE A 80 2.57 20.01 10.34
C ILE A 80 2.69 19.47 11.78
N GLY A 81 1.56 19.18 12.42
CA GLY A 81 1.53 18.66 13.79
C GLY A 81 2.37 17.39 13.97
N VAL A 82 3.05 17.28 15.11
CA VAL A 82 3.96 16.15 15.44
C VAL A 82 3.24 14.80 15.32
N SER A 83 1.95 14.72 15.66
CA SER A 83 1.14 13.51 15.50
C SER A 83 1.06 13.02 14.04
N TRP A 84 0.94 13.94 13.09
CA TRP A 84 0.95 13.61 11.65
C TRP A 84 2.31 13.12 11.19
N VAL A 85 3.38 13.74 11.70
CA VAL A 85 4.75 13.31 11.40
C VAL A 85 4.97 11.88 11.91
N VAL A 86 4.62 11.61 13.16
CA VAL A 86 4.78 10.28 13.77
C VAL A 86 3.91 9.26 13.06
N GLY A 87 2.62 9.55 12.85
CA GLY A 87 1.70 8.63 12.18
C GLY A 87 2.15 8.30 10.76
N GLY A 88 2.54 9.31 9.99
CA GLY A 88 3.04 9.14 8.63
C GLY A 88 4.37 8.39 8.58
N ALA A 89 5.30 8.66 9.50
CA ALA A 89 6.56 7.94 9.60
C ALA A 89 6.35 6.46 9.95
N LEU A 90 5.43 6.15 10.86
CA LEU A 90 5.08 4.77 11.21
C LEU A 90 4.47 4.02 10.02
N VAL A 91 3.49 4.62 9.34
CA VAL A 91 2.84 3.98 8.18
C VAL A 91 3.81 3.82 7.02
N GLY A 92 4.58 4.86 6.69
CA GLY A 92 5.56 4.83 5.61
C GLY A 92 6.70 3.85 5.88
N GLY A 93 7.24 3.86 7.10
CA GLY A 93 8.28 2.93 7.53
C GLY A 93 7.78 1.49 7.54
N TRP A 94 6.56 1.25 8.02
CA TRP A 94 5.95 -0.07 8.01
C TRP A 94 5.85 -0.67 6.60
N LEU A 95 5.31 0.10 5.65
CA LEU A 95 5.18 -0.33 4.26
C LEU A 95 6.54 -0.58 3.60
N LEU A 96 7.52 0.28 3.89
CA LEU A 96 8.87 0.12 3.35
C LEU A 96 9.52 -1.17 3.87
N VAL A 97 9.40 -1.45 5.17
CA VAL A 97 9.94 -2.68 5.77
C VAL A 97 9.19 -3.92 5.28
N ASP A 98 7.85 -3.91 5.19
CA ASP A 98 7.08 -5.03 4.61
C ASP A 98 7.52 -5.28 3.17
N GLY A 99 7.53 -4.25 2.32
CA GLY A 99 7.94 -4.37 0.92
C GLY A 99 9.33 -4.96 0.75
N VAL A 100 10.32 -4.43 1.47
CA VAL A 100 11.71 -4.92 1.43
C VAL A 100 11.80 -6.38 1.88
N GLN A 101 11.13 -6.75 2.97
CA GLN A 101 11.21 -8.12 3.48
C GLN A 101 10.53 -9.12 2.55
N GLN A 102 9.35 -8.79 2.01
CA GLN A 102 8.65 -9.66 1.09
C GLN A 102 9.45 -9.85 -0.21
N LEU A 103 10.05 -8.77 -0.75
CA LEU A 103 10.95 -8.85 -1.91
C LEU A 103 12.20 -9.68 -1.61
N ARG A 104 12.81 -9.49 -0.44
CA ARG A 104 14.00 -10.26 -0.01
C ARG A 104 13.73 -11.76 0.07
N TYR A 105 12.52 -12.14 0.45
CA TYR A 105 12.09 -13.54 0.56
C TYR A 105 11.27 -14.02 -0.64
N GLY A 106 11.17 -13.25 -1.73
CA GLY A 106 10.48 -13.66 -2.96
C GLY A 106 9.00 -14.00 -2.78
N ARG A 107 8.35 -13.49 -1.73
CA ARG A 107 6.94 -13.78 -1.43
C ARG A 107 6.03 -13.10 -2.43
N THR A 108 4.99 -13.82 -2.83
CA THR A 108 3.88 -13.32 -3.65
C THR A 108 2.62 -13.23 -2.81
N ARG A 109 1.62 -12.45 -3.24
CA ARG A 109 0.44 -12.12 -2.40
C ARG A 109 -0.48 -13.31 -2.10
N ASP A 110 -0.40 -14.35 -2.92
CA ASP A 110 -1.05 -15.64 -2.75
C ASP A 110 -0.42 -16.50 -1.63
N GLN A 111 0.83 -16.23 -1.24
CA GLN A 111 1.57 -16.96 -0.19
C GLN A 111 1.42 -16.33 1.21
N SER A 112 0.35 -15.56 1.44
CA SER A 112 0.13 -14.80 2.68
C SER A 112 0.04 -15.70 3.93
N VAL A 113 0.73 -15.27 5.00
CA VAL A 113 1.03 -16.00 6.25
C VAL A 113 -0.20 -16.38 7.10
N ALA A 114 -1.38 -15.84 6.80
CA ALA A 114 -2.59 -16.15 7.56
C ALA A 114 -3.83 -16.08 6.66
N PRO A 115 -4.32 -17.22 6.14
CA PRO A 115 -5.62 -17.24 5.48
C PRO A 115 -6.70 -16.84 6.48
N LEU A 116 -7.52 -15.85 6.15
CA LEU A 116 -8.77 -15.61 6.85
C LEU A 116 -9.68 -16.81 6.59
N VAL A 117 -9.83 -17.69 7.58
CA VAL A 117 -10.80 -18.77 7.54
C VAL A 117 -12.18 -18.17 7.80
N ALA A 118 -12.88 -17.83 6.72
CA ALA A 118 -14.27 -17.44 6.77
C ALA A 118 -15.14 -18.70 6.74
N ASP A 119 -15.37 -19.33 7.91
CA ASP A 119 -16.18 -20.56 8.04
C ASP A 119 -17.70 -20.37 7.81
N GLY A 120 -18.12 -19.26 7.19
CA GLY A 120 -19.52 -19.01 6.80
C GLY A 120 -20.53 -18.84 7.95
N ASN A 121 -20.19 -19.17 9.20
CA ASN A 121 -21.12 -19.26 10.33
C ASN A 121 -20.69 -18.42 11.56
N GLY A 122 -20.56 -17.10 11.42
CA GLY A 122 -20.42 -16.17 12.56
C GLY A 122 -19.40 -15.06 12.37
N PRO A 123 -19.17 -14.21 13.40
CA PRO A 123 -18.20 -13.12 13.35
C PRO A 123 -16.82 -13.68 13.03
N ILE A 124 -16.07 -12.99 12.16
CA ILE A 124 -14.76 -13.40 11.61
C ILE A 124 -13.81 -13.80 12.75
N ARG A 125 -13.80 -15.08 13.11
CA ARG A 125 -12.89 -15.62 14.12
C ARG A 125 -11.49 -15.59 13.52
N GLY A 126 -10.57 -14.92 14.21
CA GLY A 126 -9.19 -14.77 13.75
C GLY A 126 -8.89 -13.48 12.99
N PHE A 127 -9.82 -12.53 12.82
CA PHE A 127 -9.51 -11.22 12.24
C PHE A 127 -8.38 -10.51 12.99
N LEU A 128 -8.47 -10.41 14.32
CA LEU A 128 -7.42 -9.77 15.12
C LEU A 128 -6.08 -10.53 14.99
N ARG A 129 -6.12 -11.86 14.92
CA ARG A 129 -4.93 -12.70 14.75
C ARG A 129 -4.32 -12.55 13.36
N ALA A 130 -5.14 -12.45 12.32
CA ALA A 130 -4.71 -12.21 10.95
C ALA A 130 -4.16 -10.78 10.79
N LEU A 131 -4.80 -9.80 11.43
CA LEU A 131 -4.34 -8.43 11.48
C LEU A 131 -2.98 -8.34 12.18
N LEU A 132 -2.85 -8.89 13.39
CA LEU A 132 -1.58 -8.94 14.12
C LEU A 132 -0.52 -9.77 13.38
N GLY A 133 -0.90 -10.87 12.74
CA GLY A 133 0.00 -11.69 11.93
C GLY A 133 0.55 -10.90 10.73
N ARG A 134 -0.31 -10.16 10.03
CA ARG A 134 0.10 -9.27 8.94
C ARG A 134 0.95 -8.10 9.46
N LEU A 135 0.59 -7.56 10.62
CA LEU A 135 1.30 -6.48 11.32
C LEU A 135 2.58 -6.95 12.02
N LEU A 136 2.94 -8.23 11.96
CA LEU A 136 4.21 -8.75 12.45
C LEU A 136 4.99 -9.45 11.35
N ALA A 137 4.37 -9.74 10.20
CA ALA A 137 4.98 -10.44 9.09
C ALA A 137 6.37 -9.87 8.69
N PRO A 138 6.58 -8.55 8.54
CA PRO A 138 7.89 -8.02 8.17
C PRO A 138 9.02 -8.37 9.17
N ILE A 139 8.67 -8.58 10.43
CA ILE A 139 9.61 -8.83 11.52
C ILE A 139 9.83 -10.33 11.71
N THR A 140 8.78 -11.13 11.50
CA THR A 140 8.78 -12.59 11.72
C THR A 140 9.14 -13.40 10.48
N LEU A 141 9.22 -12.75 9.30
CA LEU A 141 9.66 -13.33 8.05
C LEU A 141 11.06 -13.94 8.20
N SER A 142 11.09 -15.27 8.27
CA SER A 142 12.29 -16.09 8.38
C SER A 142 12.50 -16.84 7.07
N ARG A 143 13.76 -17.09 6.69
CA ARG A 143 14.15 -17.94 5.52
C ARG A 143 13.50 -19.34 5.54
N THR A 144 13.00 -19.78 6.68
CA THR A 144 12.55 -21.15 6.97
C THR A 144 11.12 -21.50 6.55
N ALA A 145 10.34 -20.58 5.97
CA ALA A 145 9.00 -20.92 5.50
C ALA A 145 8.97 -21.78 4.21
N ASP A 146 10.15 -22.12 3.65
CA ASP A 146 10.32 -22.94 2.44
C ASP A 146 10.44 -24.46 2.72
N VAL A 147 10.28 -24.92 3.97
CA VAL A 147 10.37 -26.35 4.31
C VAL A 147 9.11 -26.88 4.98
N SER A 148 7.95 -26.60 4.40
CA SER A 148 6.80 -27.47 4.61
C SER A 148 5.71 -27.29 3.54
N ARG A 149 5.76 -28.22 2.57
CA ARG A 149 4.71 -28.69 1.64
C ARG A 149 4.52 -27.94 0.33
#